data_AF-I3QED1-F1
#
_entry.id   AF-I3QED1-F1
#
_cell.length_a   1.000
_cell.length_b   1.000
_cell.length_c   1.000
_cell.angle_alpha   90.00
_cell.angle_beta   90.00
_cell.angle_gamma   90.00
#
_symmetry.space_group_name_H-M   'P 1'
#
loop_
_entity.id
_entity.type
_entity.pdbx_description
1 polymer ?
#
loop_
_entity_poly.entity_id
_entity_poly.type
_entity_poly.pdbx_seq_one_letter_code
_entity_poly.pdbx_strand_id
1 'polypeptide(L)'
;FIFTKFIVAGGDIRKMFPPHRDHQHKNDEPCRCGEAERVEMIRYLRNYMNKDGGFGQHTEGHSTMLGTTLNYVALRFMGVPADDADAMRARAWIRSHGGAVSVPTWGKVWLCIVGLYSWDGINPIPPELSLLPAWFPLSQGRLWCHSRVISVPFSYLYGIRWAPEPHPLLEALRQELYTEPYDQIQWDQHQSNICNLDCYTPLSSTYKLIAVLLKLYEKWHIKSLRRHALEVA
;
A
#
# COMPACT_ATOMS: atom_id res chain seq x y z
N PHE A 1 6.55 4.78 5.92
CA PHE A 1 7.94 4.39 6.21
C PHE A 1 8.12 2.87 6.25
N ILE A 2 7.28 2.12 6.97
CA ILE A 2 7.38 0.64 7.07
C ILE A 2 7.34 -0.07 5.70
N PHE A 3 6.39 0.29 4.84
CA PHE A 3 6.30 -0.27 3.48
C PHE A 3 7.55 0.01 2.63
N THR A 4 8.15 1.19 2.77
CA THR A 4 9.42 1.53 2.12
C THR A 4 10.57 0.67 2.64
N LYS A 5 10.66 0.45 3.96
CA LYS A 5 11.64 -0.47 4.55
C LYS A 5 11.47 -1.89 4.02
N PHE A 6 10.23 -2.35 3.83
CA PHE A 6 9.95 -3.66 3.23
C PHE A 6 10.48 -3.76 1.79
N ILE A 7 10.26 -2.73 0.96
CA ILE A 7 10.81 -2.68 -0.41
C ILE A 7 12.34 -2.68 -0.39
N VAL A 8 12.95 -1.82 0.44
CA VAL A 8 14.43 -1.72 0.56
C VAL A 8 15.04 -3.02 1.08
N ALA A 9 14.33 -3.75 1.93
CA ALA A 9 14.72 -5.08 2.40
C ALA A 9 14.50 -6.19 1.35
N GLY A 10 14.06 -5.85 0.13
CA GLY A 10 13.80 -6.83 -0.93
C GLY A 10 12.61 -7.75 -0.63
N GLY A 11 11.65 -7.28 0.18
CA GLY A 11 10.51 -8.08 0.65
C GLY A 11 10.81 -9.00 1.84
N ASP A 12 12.03 -8.98 2.38
CA ASP A 12 12.41 -9.77 3.55
C ASP A 12 12.07 -9.01 4.85
N ILE A 13 10.97 -9.40 5.50
CA ILE A 13 10.49 -8.77 6.75
C ILE A 13 11.56 -8.81 7.85
N ARG A 14 12.42 -9.82 7.89
CA ARG A 14 13.46 -9.96 8.92
C ARG A 14 14.59 -8.94 8.77
N LYS A 15 14.73 -8.36 7.58
CA LYS A 15 15.78 -7.37 7.24
C LYS A 15 15.28 -5.93 7.26
N MET A 16 14.05 -5.68 7.70
CA MET A 16 13.47 -4.33 7.71
C MET A 16 14.12 -3.38 8.72
N PHE A 17 14.71 -3.92 9.79
CA PHE A 17 15.32 -3.17 10.89
C PHE A 17 16.77 -3.59 11.14
N PRO A 18 17.68 -3.40 10.18
CA PRO A 18 19.08 -3.73 10.36
C PRO A 18 19.74 -2.73 11.32
N PRO A 19 20.84 -3.11 11.99
CA PRO A 19 21.68 -2.14 12.68
C PRO A 19 22.25 -1.11 11.70
N HIS A 20 22.52 0.11 12.18
CA HIS A 20 23.19 1.15 11.41
C HIS A 20 24.63 0.72 11.12
N ARG A 21 25.04 0.82 9.86
CA ARG A 21 26.34 0.34 9.37
C ARG A 21 27.52 1.04 10.04
N ASP A 22 27.35 2.30 10.41
CA ASP A 22 28.42 3.14 10.96
C ASP A 22 28.47 3.14 12.50
N HIS A 23 27.60 2.36 13.16
CA HIS A 23 27.60 2.26 14.62
C HIS A 23 28.65 1.25 15.09
N GLN A 24 29.58 1.73 15.92
CA GLN A 24 30.51 0.89 16.67
C GLN A 24 30.21 1.01 18.16
N HIS A 25 30.10 -0.13 18.83
CA HIS A 25 29.87 -0.18 20.28
C HIS A 25 31.16 -0.58 21.00
N LYS A 26 31.31 -0.07 22.22
CA LYS A 26 32.42 -0.47 23.09
C LYS A 26 32.33 -1.99 23.33
N ASN A 27 33.47 -2.67 23.32
CA ASN A 27 33.58 -4.13 23.50
C ASN A 27 32.90 -4.98 22.41
N ASP A 28 32.73 -4.47 21.19
CA ASP A 28 32.11 -5.18 20.06
C ASP A 28 30.70 -5.74 20.34
N GLU A 29 29.94 -5.06 21.22
CA GLU A 29 28.56 -5.45 21.52
C GLU A 29 27.64 -5.31 20.28
N PRO A 30 26.66 -6.22 20.09
CA PRO A 30 25.72 -6.13 18.97
C PRO A 30 24.91 -4.83 18.99
N CYS A 31 24.92 -4.11 17.88
CA CYS A 31 24.14 -2.88 17.73
C CYS A 31 22.63 -3.16 17.78
N ARG A 32 21.92 -2.43 18.65
CA ARG A 32 20.47 -2.59 18.88
C ARG A 32 19.63 -1.47 18.28
N CYS A 33 20.20 -0.56 17.49
CA CYS A 33 19.48 0.63 17.03
C CYS A 33 18.29 0.28 16.11
N GLY A 34 18.40 -0.73 15.25
CA GLY A 34 17.30 -1.16 14.39
C GLY A 34 16.13 -1.70 15.22
N GLU A 35 16.44 -2.47 16.26
CA GLU A 35 15.44 -2.98 17.20
C GLU A 35 14.82 -1.85 18.04
N ALA A 36 15.63 -0.90 18.51
CA ALA A 36 15.13 0.28 19.20
C ALA A 36 14.20 1.13 18.31
N GLU A 37 14.57 1.33 17.04
CA GLU A 37 13.73 1.99 16.04
C GLU A 37 12.40 1.24 15.86
N ARG A 38 12.43 -0.09 15.72
CA ARG A 38 11.22 -0.93 15.63
C ARG A 38 10.29 -0.72 16.81
N VAL A 39 10.82 -0.77 18.03
CA VAL A 39 10.05 -0.60 19.27
C VAL A 39 9.45 0.80 19.38
N GLU A 40 10.22 1.84 19.07
CA GLU A 40 9.74 3.23 19.12
C GLU A 40 8.69 3.52 18.04
N MET A 41 8.79 2.91 16.87
CA MET A 41 7.76 2.99 15.83
C MET A 41 6.45 2.32 16.28
N ILE A 42 6.51 1.16 16.94
CA ILE A 42 5.32 0.53 17.55
C ILE A 42 4.70 1.46 18.59
N ARG A 43 5.52 2.01 19.49
CA ARG A 43 5.07 2.96 20.52
C ARG A 43 4.39 4.18 19.91
N TYR A 44 4.97 4.74 18.85
CA TYR A 44 4.39 5.85 18.11
C TYR A 44 2.98 5.51 17.58
N LEU A 45 2.82 4.36 16.91
CA LEU A 45 1.51 3.95 16.41
C LEU A 45 0.51 3.81 17.55
N ARG A 46 0.86 3.13 18.64
CA ARG A 46 -0.04 2.95 19.80
C ARG A 46 -0.53 4.28 20.38
N ASN A 47 0.32 5.30 20.43
CA ASN A 47 -0.05 6.63 20.94
C ASN A 47 -1.11 7.36 20.09
N TYR A 48 -1.21 7.03 18.79
CA TYR A 48 -2.14 7.66 17.85
C TYR A 48 -3.29 6.74 17.43
N MET A 49 -3.45 5.59 18.10
CA MET A 49 -4.64 4.77 17.92
C MET A 49 -5.85 5.49 18.53
N ASN A 50 -6.93 5.60 17.76
CA ASN A 50 -8.17 6.21 18.22
C ASN A 50 -8.87 5.32 19.26
N LYS A 51 -9.81 5.92 20.01
CA LYS A 51 -10.58 5.22 21.05
C LYS A 51 -11.35 4.01 20.50
N ASP A 52 -11.81 4.09 19.25
CA ASP A 52 -12.52 3.02 18.55
C ASP A 52 -11.59 1.90 18.03
N GLY A 53 -10.26 2.03 18.20
CA GLY A 53 -9.27 1.04 17.78
C GLY A 53 -8.71 1.28 16.38
N GLY A 54 -9.26 2.24 15.64
CA GLY A 54 -8.79 2.58 14.30
C GLY A 54 -7.68 3.64 14.28
N PHE A 55 -7.30 4.05 13.07
CA PHE A 55 -6.32 5.10 12.81
C PHE A 55 -6.83 6.05 11.73
N GLY A 56 -6.53 7.33 11.89
CA GLY A 56 -6.83 8.34 10.88
C GLY A 56 -5.80 8.43 9.76
N GLN A 57 -6.14 9.21 8.74
CA GLN A 57 -5.21 9.58 7.66
C GLN A 57 -4.07 10.48 8.18
N HIS A 58 -4.32 11.22 9.25
CA HIS A 58 -3.36 12.00 10.02
C HIS A 58 -3.67 11.85 11.51
N THR A 59 -2.78 12.34 12.37
CA THR A 59 -2.83 12.14 13.84
C THR A 59 -4.05 12.74 14.53
N GLU A 60 -4.70 13.73 13.89
CA GLU A 60 -5.90 14.41 14.41
C GLU A 60 -7.18 13.90 13.73
N GLY A 61 -7.07 12.95 12.80
CA GLY A 61 -8.20 12.46 12.01
C GLY A 61 -8.99 11.36 12.72
N HIS A 62 -10.27 11.25 12.37
CA HIS A 62 -11.10 10.09 12.71
C HIS A 62 -10.56 8.82 12.04
N SER A 63 -10.98 7.65 12.53
CA SER A 63 -10.54 6.38 11.97
C SER A 63 -11.01 6.19 10.53
N THR A 64 -10.11 5.69 9.69
CA THR A 64 -10.29 5.52 8.24
C THR A 64 -9.85 4.13 7.80
N MET A 65 -10.35 3.62 6.68
CA MET A 65 -9.90 2.34 6.13
C MET A 65 -8.44 2.43 5.71
N LEU A 66 -8.02 3.52 5.07
CA LEU A 66 -6.62 3.76 4.72
C LEU A 66 -5.71 3.73 5.94
N GLY A 67 -6.01 4.57 6.93
CA GLY A 67 -5.20 4.70 8.13
C GLY A 67 -5.16 3.40 8.91
N THR A 68 -6.31 2.79 9.17
CA THR A 68 -6.39 1.59 10.01
C THR A 68 -5.74 0.38 9.35
N THR A 69 -6.00 0.13 8.07
CA THR A 69 -5.42 -1.01 7.36
C THR A 69 -3.90 -0.89 7.26
N LEU A 70 -3.36 0.27 6.87
CA LEU A 70 -1.91 0.43 6.71
C LEU A 70 -1.17 0.37 8.05
N ASN A 71 -1.74 0.94 9.12
CA ASN A 71 -1.12 0.88 10.46
C ASN A 71 -1.23 -0.52 11.07
N TYR A 72 -2.33 -1.24 10.85
CA TYR A 72 -2.44 -2.65 11.25
C TYR A 72 -1.36 -3.50 10.57
N VAL A 73 -1.23 -3.41 9.24
CA VAL A 73 -0.18 -4.12 8.50
C VAL A 73 1.21 -3.73 8.99
N ALA A 74 1.44 -2.45 9.28
CA ALA A 74 2.70 -1.97 9.82
C ALA A 74 3.03 -2.59 11.20
N LEU A 75 2.07 -2.65 12.13
CA LEU A 75 2.24 -3.31 13.43
C LEU A 75 2.62 -4.79 13.25
N ARG A 76 1.92 -5.49 12.35
CA ARG A 76 2.17 -6.91 12.05
C ARG A 76 3.56 -7.12 11.44
N PHE A 77 3.97 -6.27 10.50
CA PHE A 77 5.32 -6.29 9.91
C PHE A 77 6.43 -6.01 10.93
N MET A 78 6.13 -5.17 11.92
CA MET A 78 7.03 -4.94 13.03
C MET A 78 6.98 -6.07 14.08
N GLY A 79 6.24 -7.16 13.88
CA GLY A 79 6.24 -8.32 14.79
C GLY A 79 5.26 -8.24 15.95
N VAL A 80 4.32 -7.27 15.97
CA VAL A 80 3.22 -7.27 16.94
C VAL A 80 2.29 -8.46 16.64
N PRO A 81 2.02 -9.36 17.61
CA PRO A 81 1.15 -10.54 17.40
C PRO A 81 -0.30 -10.21 16.99
N ALA A 82 -1.00 -11.19 16.40
CA ALA A 82 -2.39 -11.00 15.91
C ALA A 82 -3.42 -10.92 17.05
N ASP A 83 -3.06 -11.48 18.20
CA ASP A 83 -3.79 -11.55 19.46
C ASP A 83 -3.37 -10.44 20.44
N ASP A 84 -2.47 -9.54 20.04
CA ASP A 84 -2.21 -8.30 20.77
C ASP A 84 -3.49 -7.46 20.86
N ALA A 85 -3.78 -6.89 22.03
CA ALA A 85 -5.05 -6.20 22.29
C ALA A 85 -5.33 -5.06 21.30
N ASP A 86 -4.31 -4.26 20.95
CA ASP A 86 -4.45 -3.15 20.01
C ASP A 86 -4.57 -3.67 18.56
N ALA A 87 -3.82 -4.70 18.19
CA ALA A 87 -3.96 -5.36 16.89
C ALA A 87 -5.37 -5.94 16.70
N MET A 88 -5.91 -6.62 17.72
CA MET A 88 -7.28 -7.15 17.69
C MET A 88 -8.32 -6.06 17.50
N ARG A 89 -8.17 -4.91 18.19
CA ARG A 89 -9.07 -3.76 18.05
C ARG A 89 -9.02 -3.17 16.64
N ALA A 90 -7.84 -2.95 16.09
CA ALA A 90 -7.67 -2.47 14.72
C ALA A 90 -8.23 -3.45 13.68
N ARG A 91 -7.98 -4.76 13.83
CA ARG A 91 -8.55 -5.80 12.97
C ARG A 91 -10.08 -5.84 13.05
N ALA A 92 -10.64 -5.75 14.25
CA ALA A 92 -12.08 -5.70 14.46
C ALA A 92 -12.69 -4.48 13.77
N TRP A 93 -12.05 -3.31 13.88
CA TRP A 93 -12.45 -2.10 13.19
C TRP A 93 -12.43 -2.27 11.66
N ILE A 94 -11.35 -2.82 11.09
CA ILE A 94 -11.25 -3.08 9.65
C ILE A 94 -12.40 -3.98 9.17
N ARG A 95 -12.65 -5.09 9.88
CA ARG A 95 -13.70 -6.05 9.48
C ARG A 95 -15.11 -5.50 9.67
N SER A 96 -15.37 -4.71 10.71
CA SER A 96 -16.69 -4.10 10.93
C SER A 96 -17.04 -3.03 9.89
N HIS A 97 -16.03 -2.47 9.19
CA HIS A 97 -16.20 -1.50 8.11
C HIS A 97 -16.08 -2.11 6.71
N GLY A 98 -16.28 -3.42 6.57
CA GLY A 98 -16.33 -4.11 5.28
C GLY A 98 -14.97 -4.61 4.75
N GLY A 99 -13.91 -4.56 5.57
CA GLY A 99 -12.60 -5.09 5.23
C GLY A 99 -11.80 -4.23 4.26
N ALA A 100 -10.55 -4.65 4.03
CA ALA A 100 -9.57 -3.89 3.24
C ALA A 100 -9.91 -3.78 1.74
N VAL A 101 -10.95 -4.46 1.22
CA VAL A 101 -11.41 -4.33 -0.18
C VAL A 101 -11.85 -2.91 -0.55
N SER A 102 -12.21 -2.09 0.45
CA SER A 102 -12.69 -0.72 0.27
C SER A 102 -11.62 0.34 0.57
N VAL A 103 -10.37 -0.06 0.80
CA VAL A 103 -9.29 0.91 1.05
C VAL A 103 -9.14 1.86 -0.15
N PRO A 104 -8.87 3.17 0.03
CA PRO A 104 -8.64 4.09 -1.09
C PRO A 104 -7.52 3.66 -2.03
N THR A 105 -7.52 4.17 -3.27
CA THR A 105 -6.58 3.76 -4.35
C THR A 105 -5.12 3.70 -3.91
N TRP A 106 -4.63 4.67 -3.14
CA TRP A 106 -3.26 4.66 -2.64
C TRP A 106 -2.99 3.49 -1.67
N GLY A 107 -3.94 3.20 -0.78
CA GLY A 107 -3.87 2.04 0.09
C GLY A 107 -3.88 0.73 -0.70
N LYS A 108 -4.71 0.63 -1.76
CA LYS A 108 -4.73 -0.56 -2.63
C LYS A 108 -3.36 -0.78 -3.27
N VAL A 109 -2.74 0.26 -3.83
CA VAL A 109 -1.40 0.17 -4.44
C VAL A 109 -0.37 -0.29 -3.41
N TRP A 110 -0.36 0.29 -2.20
CA TRP A 110 0.55 -0.16 -1.14
C TRP A 110 0.33 -1.62 -0.75
N LEU A 111 -0.93 -2.06 -0.63
CA LEU A 111 -1.25 -3.45 -0.35
C LEU A 111 -0.88 -4.39 -1.50
N CYS A 112 -1.02 -3.97 -2.76
CA CYS A 112 -0.52 -4.73 -3.91
C CYS A 112 1.00 -4.92 -3.84
N ILE A 113 1.74 -3.85 -3.53
CA ILE A 113 3.21 -3.87 -3.43
C ILE A 113 3.69 -4.86 -2.36
N VAL A 114 2.95 -5.00 -1.25
CA VAL A 114 3.27 -5.96 -0.18
C VAL A 114 2.56 -7.31 -0.34
N GLY A 115 1.90 -7.56 -1.47
CA GLY A 115 1.26 -8.83 -1.78
C GLY A 115 -0.02 -9.13 -0.97
N LEU A 116 -0.66 -8.10 -0.41
CA LEU A 116 -1.90 -8.21 0.37
C LEU A 116 -3.14 -7.81 -0.40
N TYR A 117 -3.04 -7.40 -1.66
CA TYR A 117 -4.18 -7.01 -2.52
C TYR A 117 -3.82 -7.36 -3.98
N SER A 118 -4.79 -7.67 -4.83
CA SER A 118 -4.52 -7.96 -6.26
C SER A 118 -4.41 -6.67 -7.09
N TRP A 119 -3.42 -6.61 -7.99
CA TRP A 119 -3.33 -5.55 -8.99
C TRP A 119 -4.55 -5.46 -9.91
N ASP A 120 -5.37 -6.50 -10.02
CA ASP A 120 -6.61 -6.47 -10.80
C ASP A 120 -7.72 -5.66 -10.12
N GLY A 121 -7.61 -5.44 -8.81
CA GLY A 121 -8.59 -4.68 -8.03
C GLY A 121 -8.28 -3.20 -7.88
N ILE A 122 -7.38 -2.65 -8.71
CA ILE A 122 -7.15 -1.22 -8.83
C ILE A 122 -7.50 -0.72 -10.23
N ASN A 123 -7.84 0.57 -10.33
CA ASN A 123 -7.92 1.22 -11.65
C ASN A 123 -6.52 1.21 -12.29
N PRO A 124 -6.37 0.86 -13.58
CA PRO A 124 -5.06 0.75 -14.21
C PRO A 124 -4.24 2.02 -14.13
N ILE A 125 -2.93 1.86 -13.89
CA ILE A 125 -1.94 2.94 -13.86
C ILE A 125 -0.85 2.63 -14.88
N PRO A 126 -1.14 2.68 -16.19
CA PRO A 126 -0.21 2.23 -17.21
C PRO A 126 1.07 3.10 -17.24
N PRO A 127 2.28 2.51 -17.27
CA PRO A 127 3.52 3.26 -17.40
C PRO A 127 3.60 4.04 -18.72
N GLU A 128 2.84 3.64 -19.74
CA GLU A 128 2.78 4.30 -21.05
C GLU A 128 2.30 5.77 -20.97
N LEU A 129 1.63 6.17 -19.89
CA LEU A 129 1.26 7.58 -19.65
C LEU A 129 2.49 8.50 -19.52
N SER A 130 3.65 7.96 -19.17
CA SER A 130 4.92 8.69 -19.11
C SER A 130 5.48 9.01 -20.49
N LEU A 131 5.09 8.26 -21.53
CA LEU A 131 5.53 8.47 -22.91
C LEU A 131 4.67 9.51 -23.65
N LEU A 132 3.56 9.95 -23.06
CA LEU A 132 2.65 10.90 -23.70
C LEU A 132 3.31 12.28 -23.86
N PRO A 133 3.12 12.95 -25.00
CA PRO A 133 3.64 14.30 -25.23
C PRO A 133 3.21 15.29 -24.14
N ALA A 134 4.08 16.24 -23.79
CA ALA A 134 3.84 17.20 -22.71
C ALA A 134 2.59 18.11 -22.91
N TRP A 135 2.05 18.20 -24.12
CA TRP A 135 0.81 18.92 -24.40
C TRP A 135 -0.45 18.10 -24.06
N PHE A 136 -0.35 16.77 -23.95
CA PHE A 136 -1.50 15.90 -23.73
C PHE A 136 -1.95 15.93 -22.27
N PRO A 137 -3.26 16.07 -21.95
CA PRO A 137 -3.73 16.27 -20.58
C PRO A 137 -3.38 15.17 -19.57
N LEU A 138 -3.26 13.92 -20.01
CA LEU A 138 -2.89 12.78 -19.15
C LEU A 138 -1.38 12.52 -19.09
N SER A 139 -0.56 13.33 -19.76
CA SER A 139 0.90 13.19 -19.68
C SER A 139 1.35 13.40 -18.24
N GLN A 140 2.12 12.45 -17.71
CA GLN A 140 2.63 12.53 -16.34
C GLN A 140 3.50 13.78 -16.12
N GLY A 141 4.13 14.31 -17.17
CA GLY A 141 4.90 15.55 -17.13
C GLY A 141 4.07 16.79 -16.74
N ARG A 142 2.76 16.79 -16.98
CA ARG A 142 1.84 17.89 -16.63
C ARG A 142 1.27 17.80 -15.23
N LEU A 143 1.40 16.64 -14.56
CA LEU A 143 0.90 16.48 -13.21
C LEU A 143 1.66 17.39 -12.25
N TRP A 144 0.97 17.84 -11.21
CA TRP A 144 1.62 18.52 -10.08
C TRP A 144 2.78 17.67 -9.58
N CYS A 145 3.91 18.31 -9.23
CA CYS A 145 5.17 17.61 -8.97
C CYS A 145 5.04 16.51 -7.89
N HIS A 146 4.26 16.76 -6.83
CA HIS A 146 3.98 15.75 -5.80
C HIS A 146 3.14 14.59 -6.31
N SER A 147 2.17 14.83 -7.20
CA SER A 147 1.42 13.75 -7.85
C SER A 147 2.33 12.92 -8.76
N ARG A 148 3.21 13.58 -9.52
CA ARG A 148 4.14 12.92 -10.45
C ARG A 148 5.15 12.01 -9.72
N VAL A 149 5.77 12.49 -8.65
CA VAL A 149 6.78 11.69 -7.91
C VAL A 149 6.18 10.43 -7.26
N ILE A 150 4.85 10.39 -7.07
CA ILE A 150 4.13 9.20 -6.58
C ILE A 150 3.64 8.34 -7.76
N SER A 151 3.06 8.94 -8.80
CA SER A 151 2.43 8.21 -9.89
C SER A 151 3.44 7.44 -10.76
N VAL A 152 4.62 8.01 -11.02
CA VAL A 152 5.67 7.38 -11.84
C VAL A 152 6.08 6.02 -11.24
N PRO A 153 6.60 5.92 -9.99
CA PRO A 153 7.00 4.64 -9.43
C PRO A 153 5.83 3.67 -9.24
N PHE A 154 4.62 4.16 -8.93
CA PHE A 154 3.44 3.30 -8.86
C PHE A 154 3.08 2.71 -10.23
N SER A 155 3.20 3.48 -11.30
CA SER A 155 2.96 3.00 -12.67
C SER A 155 4.01 1.98 -13.10
N TYR A 156 5.27 2.15 -12.67
CA TYR A 156 6.33 1.18 -12.91
C TYR A 156 6.02 -0.15 -12.20
N LEU A 157 5.74 -0.11 -10.89
CA LEU A 157 5.43 -1.31 -10.09
C LEU A 157 4.15 -2.02 -10.58
N TYR A 158 3.16 -1.24 -11.02
CA TYR A 158 1.97 -1.77 -11.68
C TYR A 158 2.31 -2.46 -13.01
N GLY A 159 3.12 -1.80 -13.86
CA GLY A 159 3.49 -2.30 -15.18
C GLY A 159 4.27 -3.63 -15.13
N ILE A 160 5.12 -3.82 -14.12
CA ILE A 160 5.82 -5.10 -13.87
C ILE A 160 5.00 -6.09 -13.03
N ARG A 161 3.83 -5.67 -12.53
CA ARG A 161 2.99 -6.45 -11.59
C ARG A 161 3.77 -6.95 -10.38
N TRP A 162 4.53 -6.05 -9.76
CA TRP A 162 5.42 -6.37 -8.64
C TRP A 162 4.66 -7.10 -7.52
N ALA A 163 5.23 -8.19 -7.03
CA ALA A 163 4.74 -8.90 -5.85
C ALA A 163 5.93 -9.45 -5.05
N PRO A 164 5.88 -9.45 -3.72
CA PRO A 164 6.90 -10.08 -2.91
C PRO A 164 6.77 -11.61 -2.95
N GLU A 165 7.85 -12.29 -2.57
CA GLU A 165 7.85 -13.74 -2.37
C GLU A 165 6.81 -14.16 -1.30
N PRO A 166 6.22 -15.36 -1.42
CA PRO A 166 5.32 -15.91 -0.42
C PRO A 166 5.97 -15.92 0.97
N HIS A 167 5.21 -15.48 1.99
CA HIS A 167 5.69 -15.44 3.37
C HIS A 167 4.51 -15.74 4.33
N PRO A 168 4.71 -16.54 5.39
CA PRO A 168 3.62 -16.94 6.30
C PRO A 168 2.86 -15.76 6.91
N LEU A 169 3.56 -14.66 7.23
CA LEU A 169 2.91 -13.43 7.72
C LEU A 169 1.97 -12.81 6.68
N LEU A 170 2.33 -12.84 5.39
CA LEU A 170 1.49 -12.28 4.34
C LEU A 170 0.23 -13.15 4.15
N GLU A 171 0.36 -14.46 4.25
CA GLU A 171 -0.78 -15.39 4.25
C GLU A 171 -1.71 -15.15 5.43
N ALA A 172 -1.16 -14.99 6.65
CA ALA A 172 -1.94 -14.64 7.82
C ALA A 172 -2.67 -13.30 7.64
N LEU A 173 -1.98 -12.26 7.17
CA LEU A 173 -2.58 -10.94 6.90
C LEU A 173 -3.72 -11.00 5.87
N ARG A 174 -3.62 -11.85 4.85
CA ARG A 174 -4.72 -12.09 3.88
C ARG A 174 -5.95 -12.71 4.54
N GLN A 175 -5.82 -13.44 5.64
CA GLN A 175 -6.97 -13.96 6.41
C GLN A 175 -7.46 -12.96 7.46
N GLU A 176 -6.61 -12.03 7.89
CA GLU A 176 -6.91 -11.05 8.94
C GLU A 176 -7.66 -9.81 8.40
N LEU A 177 -7.31 -9.33 7.19
CA LEU A 177 -7.74 -8.03 6.65
C LEU A 177 -9.10 -8.02 5.95
N TYR A 178 -9.61 -9.19 5.56
CA TYR A 178 -10.76 -9.33 4.68
C TYR A 178 -11.92 -10.02 5.39
N THR A 179 -13.14 -9.68 5.00
CA THR A 179 -14.37 -10.30 5.52
C THR A 179 -14.70 -11.62 4.82
N GLU A 180 -14.23 -11.77 3.58
CA GLU A 180 -14.39 -12.92 2.71
C GLU A 180 -13.04 -13.64 2.53
N PRO A 181 -13.02 -14.93 2.17
CA PRO A 181 -11.78 -15.63 1.84
C PRO A 181 -11.02 -14.92 0.71
N TYR A 182 -9.73 -14.66 0.91
CA TYR A 182 -8.90 -13.86 -0.01
C TYR A 182 -8.88 -14.36 -1.46
N ASP A 183 -8.93 -15.68 -1.63
CA ASP A 183 -8.94 -16.39 -2.92
C ASP A 183 -10.28 -16.29 -3.66
N GLN A 184 -11.36 -15.92 -2.96
CA GLN A 184 -12.70 -15.79 -3.52
C GLN A 184 -13.08 -14.34 -3.86
N ILE A 185 -12.23 -13.36 -3.49
CA ILE A 185 -12.49 -11.94 -3.74
C ILE A 185 -12.49 -11.66 -5.25
N GLN A 186 -13.59 -11.09 -5.74
CA GLN A 186 -13.72 -10.64 -7.12
C GLN A 186 -13.08 -9.26 -7.28
N TRP A 187 -11.75 -9.24 -7.38
CA TRP A 187 -10.95 -8.01 -7.33
C TRP A 187 -11.39 -6.93 -8.31
N ASP A 188 -11.78 -7.30 -9.53
CA ASP A 188 -12.16 -6.36 -10.59
C ASP A 188 -13.42 -5.54 -10.27
N GLN A 189 -14.27 -6.01 -9.36
CA GLN A 189 -15.43 -5.27 -8.84
C GLN A 189 -15.03 -4.20 -7.82
N HIS A 190 -13.87 -4.34 -7.19
CA HIS A 190 -13.41 -3.43 -6.16
C HIS A 190 -12.55 -2.29 -6.69
N GLN A 191 -12.31 -2.14 -8.00
CA GLN A 191 -11.45 -1.09 -8.57
C GLN A 191 -11.83 0.33 -8.11
N SER A 192 -13.13 0.62 -8.09
CA SER A 192 -13.69 1.91 -7.62
C SER A 192 -14.42 1.81 -6.27
N ASN A 193 -14.28 0.69 -5.55
CA ASN A 193 -14.79 0.53 -4.19
C ASN A 193 -13.92 1.32 -3.21
N ILE A 194 -14.48 2.34 -2.56
CA ILE A 194 -13.79 3.19 -1.60
C ILE A 194 -14.70 3.36 -0.38
N CYS A 195 -14.16 3.15 0.81
CA CYS A 195 -14.85 3.37 2.07
C CYS A 195 -15.36 4.82 2.16
N ASN A 196 -16.63 4.99 2.53
CA ASN A 196 -17.24 6.32 2.62
C ASN A 196 -16.55 7.23 3.63
N LEU A 197 -15.98 6.66 4.71
CA LEU A 197 -15.25 7.43 5.73
C LEU A 197 -13.92 8.02 5.22
N ASP A 198 -13.40 7.48 4.12
CA ASP A 198 -12.17 7.93 3.46
C ASP A 198 -12.44 8.87 2.26
N CYS A 199 -13.69 8.97 1.80
CA CYS A 199 -14.02 9.60 0.53
C CYS A 199 -14.16 11.14 0.67
N TYR A 200 -13.03 11.83 0.65
CA TYR A 200 -13.03 13.30 0.61
C TYR A 200 -13.40 13.86 -0.78
N THR A 201 -12.83 13.27 -1.85
CA THR A 201 -13.10 13.68 -3.24
C THR A 201 -13.74 12.51 -4.00
N PRO A 202 -15.06 12.55 -4.25
CA PRO A 202 -15.74 11.53 -5.03
C PRO A 202 -15.22 11.42 -6.46
N LEU A 203 -15.25 10.21 -7.02
CA LEU A 203 -14.82 9.96 -8.40
C LEU A 203 -15.77 10.65 -9.39
N SER A 204 -15.24 11.57 -10.19
CA SER A 204 -16.00 12.26 -11.24
C SER A 204 -16.40 11.31 -12.37
N SER A 205 -17.50 11.62 -13.07
CA SER A 205 -17.95 10.84 -14.23
C SER A 205 -16.88 10.76 -15.33
N THR A 206 -16.14 11.86 -15.55
CA THR A 206 -15.01 11.91 -16.48
C THR A 206 -13.90 10.94 -16.08
N TYR A 207 -13.54 10.89 -14.79
CA TYR A 207 -12.54 9.93 -14.32
C TYR A 207 -13.01 8.48 -14.48
N LYS A 208 -14.28 8.18 -14.16
CA LYS A 208 -14.86 6.85 -14.35
C LYS A 208 -14.78 6.40 -15.81
N LEU A 209 -15.08 7.30 -16.76
CA LEU A 209 -14.93 7.03 -18.19
C LEU A 209 -13.46 6.73 -18.55
N ILE A 210 -12.52 7.56 -18.11
CA ILE A 210 -11.08 7.36 -18.34
C ILE A 210 -10.63 6.01 -17.76
N ALA A 211 -11.05 5.65 -16.55
CA ALA A 211 -10.71 4.38 -15.93
C ALA A 211 -11.21 3.17 -16.74
N VAL A 212 -12.42 3.25 -17.31
CA VAL A 212 -12.96 2.21 -18.21
C VAL A 212 -12.11 2.08 -19.48
N LEU A 213 -11.74 3.21 -20.10
CA LEU A 213 -10.89 3.22 -21.30
C LEU A 213 -9.50 2.63 -21.00
N LEU A 214 -8.90 3.00 -19.87
CA LEU A 214 -7.61 2.45 -19.43
C LEU A 214 -7.72 0.96 -19.10
N LYS A 215 -8.84 0.50 -18.54
CA LYS A 215 -9.11 -0.94 -18.31
C LYS A 215 -9.21 -1.71 -19.62
N LEU A 216 -9.84 -1.13 -20.65
CA LEU A 216 -9.89 -1.73 -21.97
C LEU A 216 -8.50 -1.77 -22.60
N TYR A 217 -7.73 -0.68 -22.53
CA TYR A 217 -6.34 -0.64 -23.00
C TYR A 217 -5.48 -1.69 -22.28
N GLU A 218 -5.58 -1.81 -20.95
CA GLU A 218 -4.77 -2.74 -20.16
C GLU A 218 -4.93 -4.19 -20.62
N LYS A 219 -6.16 -4.60 -21.00
CA LYS A 219 -6.44 -5.95 -21.52
C LYS A 219 -5.70 -6.25 -22.83
N TRP A 220 -5.43 -5.21 -23.63
CA TRP A 220 -4.88 -5.32 -24.99
C TRP A 220 -3.62 -4.47 -25.19
N HIS A 221 -2.89 -4.19 -24.11
CA HIS A 221 -1.78 -3.24 -24.14
C HIS A 221 -0.67 -3.71 -25.09
N ILE A 222 0.03 -2.75 -25.68
CA ILE A 222 1.12 -3.03 -26.62
C ILE A 222 2.38 -3.39 -25.81
N LYS A 223 2.78 -4.66 -25.83
CA LYS A 223 3.91 -5.17 -25.02
C LYS A 223 5.24 -4.45 -25.28
N SER A 224 5.53 -4.07 -26.53
CA SER A 224 6.73 -3.32 -26.88
C SER A 224 6.70 -1.90 -26.31
N LEU A 225 5.54 -1.23 -26.39
CA LEU A 225 5.34 0.09 -25.82
C LEU A 225 5.48 0.06 -24.30
N ARG A 226 4.94 -0.97 -23.64
CA ARG A 226 5.08 -1.18 -22.19
C ARG A 226 6.54 -1.36 -21.77
N ARG A 227 7.30 -2.20 -22.50
CA ARG A 227 8.72 -2.40 -22.22
C ARG A 227 9.48 -1.09 -22.33
N HIS A 228 9.25 -0.31 -23.39
CA HIS A 228 9.88 0.99 -23.56
C HIS A 228 9.46 1.97 -22.45
N ALA A 229 8.19 1.99 -22.06
CA ALA A 229 7.70 2.83 -20.97
C ALA A 229 8.37 2.50 -19.64
N LEU A 230 8.61 1.21 -19.36
CA LEU A 230 9.32 0.75 -18.16
C LEU A 230 10.82 1.08 -18.18
N GLU A 231 11.45 1.17 -19.35
CA GLU A 231 12.85 1.59 -19.46
C GLU A 231 13.04 3.10 -19.24
N VAL A 232 12.02 3.90 -19.59
CA VAL A 232 12.05 5.37 -19.50
C VAL A 232 11.59 5.87 -18.12
N ALA A 233 10.72 5.12 -17.43
CA ALA A 233 10.17 5.45 -16.13
C ALA A 233 11.19 5.26 -14.99
#